data_AF-A0A846DFI5-F1
#
_entry.id   AF-A0A846DFI5-F1
#
_cell.length_a   1.000
_cell.length_b   1.000
_cell.length_c   1.000
_cell.angle_alpha   90.00
_cell.angle_beta   90.00
_cell.angle_gamma   90.00
#
_symmetry.space_group_name_H-M   'P 1'
#
loop_
_entity.id
_entity.type
_entity.pdbx_description
1 polymer ?
#
loop_
_entity_poly.entity_id
_entity_poly.type
_entity_poly.pdbx_seq_one_letter_code
_entity_poly.pdbx_strand_id
1 'polypeptide(L)'
;MTFIRAGYPAYCLAMQDLIALSCIFINHPVCAPVGIGKPMLGKNPIAFCCPTEDKRLLYDISTSTVRGKNFKKLRSQGAQLQKEIGVDEQGNPTNILSNVTGLLPIDGNRGLGMMLIVEL
;
A
#
# COMPACT_ATOMS: atom_id res chain seq x y z
N MET A 1 12.33 -17.20 -3.93
CA MET A 1 12.53 -15.74 -4.08
C MET A 1 11.18 -15.08 -3.86
N THR A 2 10.91 -14.55 -2.66
CA THR A 2 9.64 -13.83 -2.41
C THR A 2 9.69 -12.51 -3.17
N PHE A 3 8.74 -12.25 -4.06
CA PHE A 3 8.63 -10.97 -4.75
C PHE A 3 8.18 -9.89 -3.75
N ILE A 4 9.12 -9.34 -2.98
CA ILE A 4 8.83 -8.32 -1.96
C ILE A 4 8.44 -6.97 -2.62
N ARG A 5 8.55 -6.83 -3.95
CA ARG A 5 8.24 -5.62 -4.71
C ARG A 5 7.49 -5.96 -5.99
N ALA A 6 6.29 -5.39 -6.16
CA ALA A 6 5.48 -5.53 -7.37
C ALA A 6 6.19 -5.00 -8.62
N GLY A 7 7.08 -4.01 -8.46
CA GLY A 7 7.81 -3.44 -9.60
C GLY A 7 8.79 -4.39 -10.27
N TYR A 8 9.34 -5.39 -9.57
CA TYR A 8 10.35 -6.28 -10.15
C TYR A 8 9.83 -7.12 -11.33
N PRO A 9 8.74 -7.91 -11.19
CA PRO A 9 8.20 -8.67 -12.32
C PRO A 9 7.75 -7.77 -13.48
N ALA A 10 7.12 -6.63 -13.20
CA ALA A 10 6.72 -5.67 -14.24
C ALA A 10 7.93 -5.12 -15.01
N TYR A 11 9.03 -4.82 -14.29
CA TYR A 11 10.28 -4.38 -14.89
C TYR A 11 10.92 -5.46 -15.77
N CYS A 12 10.92 -6.73 -15.32
CA CYS A 12 11.45 -7.84 -16.10
C CYS A 12 10.72 -8.04 -17.45
N LEU A 13 9.40 -7.85 -17.48
CA LEU A 13 8.63 -7.90 -18.72
C LEU A 13 8.90 -6.69 -19.61
N ALA A 14 9.06 -5.50 -19.03
CA ALA A 14 9.47 -4.31 -19.78
C ALA A 14 10.91 -4.36 -20.32
N MET A 15 11.77 -5.28 -19.84
CA MET A 15 13.06 -5.59 -20.49
C MET A 15 12.89 -6.34 -21.81
N GLN A 16 11.72 -6.92 -22.04
CA GLN A 16 11.37 -7.69 -23.24
C GLN A 16 10.43 -6.88 -24.15
N ASP A 17 10.45 -5.55 -24.00
CA ASP A 17 9.61 -4.60 -24.76
C ASP A 17 8.09 -4.81 -24.60
N LEU A 18 7.68 -5.35 -23.44
CA LEU A 18 6.26 -5.52 -23.07
C LEU A 18 5.78 -4.46 -22.08
N ILE A 19 4.55 -4.01 -22.25
CA ILE A 19 3.82 -3.28 -21.21
C ILE A 19 3.35 -4.28 -20.15
N ALA A 20 3.59 -3.98 -18.88
CA ALA A 20 3.31 -4.91 -17.79
C ALA A 20 2.57 -4.26 -16.62
N LEU A 21 1.59 -5.00 -16.09
CA LEU A 21 0.90 -4.71 -14.84
C LEU A 21 1.16 -5.88 -13.88
N SER A 22 1.64 -5.59 -12.67
CA SER A 22 1.84 -6.56 -11.61
C SER A 22 1.02 -6.18 -10.38
N CYS A 23 0.23 -7.14 -9.91
CA CYS A 23 -0.55 -7.06 -8.67
C CYS A 23 -0.06 -8.15 -7.74
N ILE A 24 0.25 -7.82 -6.49
CA ILE A 24 0.71 -8.80 -5.50
C ILE A 24 -0.24 -8.79 -4.30
N PHE A 25 -0.91 -9.93 -4.08
CA PHE A 25 -1.62 -10.20 -2.85
C PHE A 25 -0.64 -10.39 -1.68
N ILE A 26 -0.90 -9.70 -0.57
CA ILE A 26 -0.10 -9.85 0.66
C ILE A 26 -1.01 -10.37 1.77
N ASN A 27 -0.84 -11.66 2.10
CA ASN A 27 -1.54 -12.32 3.22
C ASN A 27 -1.00 -11.89 4.59
N HIS A 28 -1.07 -10.59 4.87
CA HIS A 28 -0.68 -9.99 6.15
C HIS A 28 -1.55 -8.74 6.37
N PRO A 29 -2.74 -8.91 6.98
CA PRO A 29 -3.70 -7.82 7.19
C PRO A 29 -3.10 -6.70 8.04
N VAL A 30 -3.03 -5.51 7.47
CA VAL A 30 -2.52 -4.28 8.13
C VAL A 30 -3.34 -3.05 7.79
N CYS A 31 -4.23 -3.15 6.81
CA CYS A 31 -5.08 -2.07 6.36
C CYS A 31 -6.52 -2.32 6.82
N ALA A 32 -7.23 -1.25 7.15
CA ALA A 32 -8.62 -1.28 7.54
C ALA A 32 -9.39 -0.11 6.88
N PRO A 33 -10.59 -0.35 6.35
CA PRO A 33 -11.51 0.73 5.97
C PRO A 33 -11.93 1.57 7.17
N VAL A 34 -12.34 2.82 6.91
CA VAL A 34 -12.98 3.67 7.92
C VAL A 34 -14.21 2.97 8.49
N GLY A 35 -14.39 3.02 9.81
CA GLY A 35 -15.47 2.34 10.52
C GLY A 35 -15.18 0.90 10.92
N ILE A 36 -14.02 0.34 10.54
CA ILE A 36 -13.59 -1.00 10.95
C ILE A 36 -12.31 -0.90 11.77
N GLY A 37 -12.39 -1.14 13.08
CA GLY A 37 -11.21 -1.02 13.97
C GLY A 37 -10.21 -2.17 13.93
N LYS A 38 -10.42 -3.15 13.04
CA LYS A 38 -9.57 -4.34 12.87
C LYS A 38 -8.99 -4.38 11.46
N PRO A 39 -7.67 -4.61 11.29
CA PRO A 39 -7.08 -4.87 9.99
C PRO A 39 -7.71 -6.06 9.29
N MET A 40 -8.04 -5.89 8.01
CA MET A 40 -8.67 -6.92 7.17
C MET A 40 -7.94 -7.14 5.86
N LEU A 41 -7.21 -6.14 5.35
CA LEU A 41 -6.62 -6.17 4.02
C LEU A 41 -5.09 -6.07 4.07
N GLY A 42 -4.45 -6.70 3.08
CA GLY A 42 -3.02 -6.51 2.82
C GLY A 42 -2.68 -5.10 2.32
N LYS A 43 -1.39 -4.82 2.15
CA LYS A 43 -0.91 -3.57 1.50
C LYS A 43 -1.02 -3.59 -0.01
N ASN A 44 -1.24 -4.78 -0.56
CA ASN A 44 -1.61 -5.10 -1.93
C ASN A 44 -1.06 -4.12 -2.97
N PRO A 45 0.26 -4.13 -3.19
CA PRO A 45 0.89 -3.20 -4.12
C PRO A 45 0.51 -3.52 -5.56
N ILE A 46 0.51 -2.45 -6.36
CA ILE A 46 0.32 -2.48 -7.81
C ILE A 46 1.53 -1.81 -8.43
N ALA A 47 2.07 -2.44 -9.47
CA ALA A 47 3.11 -1.85 -10.28
C ALA A 47 2.78 -1.90 -11.75
N PHE A 48 3.04 -0.79 -12.44
CA PHE A 48 2.93 -0.65 -13.88
C PHE A 48 4.31 -0.33 -14.44
N CYS A 49 4.70 -1.01 -15.51
CA CYS A 49 5.93 -0.73 -16.22
C CYS A 49 5.68 -0.66 -17.72
N CYS A 50 6.16 0.42 -18.35
CA CYS A 50 6.06 0.63 -19.80
C CYS A 50 7.46 0.91 -20.36
N PRO A 51 7.91 0.17 -21.40
CA PRO A 51 9.09 0.53 -22.15
C PRO A 51 8.85 1.83 -22.93
N THR A 52 9.86 2.68 -22.97
CA THR A 52 9.95 3.89 -23.81
C THR A 52 11.23 3.80 -24.62
N GLU A 53 11.43 4.67 -25.62
CA GLU A 53 12.60 4.62 -26.53
C GLU A 53 13.94 4.46 -25.80
N ASP A 54 14.21 5.29 -24.78
CA ASP A 54 15.51 5.28 -24.09
C ASP A 54 15.45 4.74 -22.65
N LYS A 55 14.25 4.57 -22.08
CA LYS A 55 14.05 4.32 -20.64
C LYS A 55 12.84 3.42 -20.39
N ARG A 56 12.63 3.04 -19.13
CA ARG A 56 11.39 2.39 -18.69
C ARG A 56 10.70 3.28 -17.68
N LEU A 57 9.41 3.51 -17.88
CA LEU A 57 8.58 4.16 -16.87
C LEU A 57 8.07 3.08 -15.93
N LEU A 58 8.56 3.08 -14.68
CA LEU A 58 8.11 2.18 -13.62
C LEU A 58 7.35 2.96 -12.55
N TYR A 59 6.09 2.61 -12.35
CA TYR A 59 5.25 3.08 -11.27
C TYR A 59 5.01 1.92 -10.29
N ASP A 60 5.54 1.99 -9.07
CA ASP A 60 5.41 0.95 -8.03
C ASP A 60 4.86 1.55 -6.73
N ILE A 61 3.60 1.22 -6.43
CA ILE A 61 2.84 1.78 -5.31
C ILE A 61 2.28 0.70 -4.39
N SER A 62 2.18 1.05 -3.10
CA SER A 62 1.30 0.34 -2.16
C SER A 62 -0.06 1.03 -2.14
N THR A 63 -1.13 0.26 -1.98
CA THR A 63 -2.50 0.79 -1.85
C THR A 63 -2.83 1.31 -0.43
N SER A 64 -1.84 1.35 0.47
CA SER A 64 -1.95 1.90 1.83
C SER A 64 -1.32 3.29 1.95
N THR A 65 -1.81 4.13 2.88
CA THR A 65 -1.31 5.50 3.11
C THR A 65 0.16 5.58 3.53
N VAL A 66 0.69 4.55 4.21
CA VAL A 66 2.06 4.57 4.75
C VAL A 66 2.79 3.24 4.51
N ARG A 67 4.02 3.32 3.99
CA ARG A 67 4.93 2.15 3.88
C ARG A 67 5.35 1.64 5.27
N GLY A 68 5.47 0.32 5.43
CA GLY A 68 5.67 -0.30 6.75
C GLY A 68 6.91 0.19 7.52
N LYS A 69 8.04 0.42 6.83
CA LYS A 69 9.26 0.98 7.45
C LYS A 69 9.07 2.40 7.98
N ASN A 70 8.31 3.23 7.25
CA ASN A 70 8.01 4.60 7.66
C ASN A 70 7.08 4.59 8.88
N PHE A 71 6.07 3.73 8.91
CA PHE A 71 5.16 3.62 10.06
C PHE A 71 5.88 3.25 11.36
N LYS A 72 6.74 2.22 11.34
CA LYS A 72 7.52 1.83 12.54
C LYS A 72 8.41 2.97 13.05
N LYS A 73 9.08 3.68 12.13
CA LYS A 73 9.90 4.85 12.45
C LYS A 73 9.05 5.96 13.08
N LEU A 74 7.96 6.35 12.44
CA LEU A 74 7.05 7.37 12.94
C LEU A 74 6.55 6.99 14.34
N ARG A 75 6.14 5.74 14.55
CA ARG A 75 5.61 5.28 15.84
C ARG A 75 6.65 5.37 16.95
N SER A 76 7.91 5.02 16.65
CA SER A 76 9.02 5.14 17.62
C SER A 76 9.33 6.57 18.04
N GLN A 77 8.97 7.55 17.22
CA GLN A 77 9.20 8.98 17.49
C GLN A 77 8.07 9.63 18.29
N GLY A 78 6.99 8.90 18.62
CA GLY A 78 5.86 9.42 19.37
C GLY A 78 5.14 10.59 18.69
N ALA A 79 5.30 10.75 17.36
CA ALA A 79 4.82 11.92 16.65
C ALA A 79 3.30 11.90 16.43
N GLN A 80 2.64 13.04 16.62
CA GLN A 80 1.32 13.26 16.05
C GLN A 80 1.48 13.73 14.60
N LEU A 81 0.69 13.17 13.69
CA LEU A 81 0.78 13.51 12.26
C LEU A 81 -0.21 14.61 11.89
N GLN A 82 0.09 15.38 10.84
CA GLN A 82 -0.84 16.38 10.30
C GLN A 82 -2.09 15.77 9.65
N LYS A 83 -2.03 14.49 9.28
CA LYS A 83 -3.10 13.77 8.60
C LYS A 83 -3.36 12.43 9.28
N GLU A 84 -4.59 11.97 9.21
CA GLU A 84 -4.98 10.63 9.59
C GLU A 84 -4.32 9.62 8.66
N ILE A 85 -3.74 8.58 9.24
CA ILE A 85 -3.05 7.53 8.48
C ILE A 85 -3.65 6.16 8.71
N GLY A 86 -4.56 6.05 9.68
CA GLY A 86 -5.09 4.81 10.18
C GLY A 86 -6.39 5.02 10.93
N VAL A 87 -6.89 3.94 11.48
CA VAL A 87 -8.06 3.91 12.37
C VAL A 87 -7.66 3.40 13.74
N ASP A 88 -8.44 3.77 14.76
CA ASP A 88 -8.35 3.20 16.10
C ASP A 88 -9.17 1.91 16.27
N GLU A 89 -9.21 1.36 17.49
CA GLU A 89 -9.98 0.15 17.83
C GLU A 89 -11.49 0.28 17.56
N GLN A 90 -12.02 1.50 17.54
CA GLN A 90 -13.43 1.79 17.25
C GLN A 90 -13.66 2.06 15.75
N GLY A 91 -12.61 2.08 14.93
CA GLY A 91 -12.69 2.36 13.50
C GLY A 91 -12.70 3.85 13.15
N ASN A 92 -12.45 4.74 14.12
CA ASN A 92 -12.39 6.18 13.86
C ASN A 92 -11.03 6.55 13.25
N PRO A 93 -10.98 7.42 12.22
CA PRO A 93 -9.73 7.93 11.69
C PRO A 93 -8.87 8.59 12.76
N THR A 94 -7.57 8.31 12.77
CA THR A 94 -6.65 8.86 13.77
C THR A 94 -5.30 9.25 13.16
N ASN A 95 -4.74 10.34 13.68
CA ASN A 95 -3.39 10.81 13.41
C ASN A 95 -2.42 10.52 14.57
N ILE A 96 -2.89 9.81 15.60
CA ILE A 96 -2.14 9.43 16.79
C ILE A 96 -1.59 8.01 16.59
N LEU A 97 -0.30 7.90 16.33
CA LEU A 97 0.36 6.64 15.95
C LEU A 97 0.23 5.51 16.98
N SER A 98 0.14 5.83 18.27
CA SER A 98 -0.07 4.83 19.32
C SER A 98 -1.41 4.13 19.18
N ASN A 99 -2.42 4.85 18.70
CA ASN A 99 -3.81 4.41 18.64
C ASN A 99 -4.13 3.68 17.33
N VAL A 100 -3.26 3.75 16.33
CA VAL A 100 -3.48 3.11 15.03
C VAL A 100 -3.46 1.58 15.18
N THR A 101 -4.60 0.95 14.91
CA THR A 101 -4.76 -0.50 14.82
C THR A 101 -4.66 -1.00 13.38
N GLY A 102 -5.14 -0.21 12.42
CA GLY A 102 -5.10 -0.50 10.98
C GLY A 102 -4.79 0.75 10.16
N LEU A 103 -4.05 0.59 9.06
CA LEU A 103 -3.73 1.66 8.14
C LEU A 103 -4.89 1.96 7.19
N LEU A 104 -5.09 3.24 6.88
CA LEU A 104 -6.07 3.64 5.87
C LEU A 104 -5.57 3.26 4.46
N PRO A 105 -6.50 2.94 3.54
CA PRO A 105 -6.20 2.91 2.11
C PRO A 105 -5.77 4.30 1.61
N ILE A 106 -4.89 4.33 0.60
CA ILE A 106 -4.45 5.57 -0.03
C ILE A 106 -5.66 6.29 -0.66
N ASP A 107 -5.79 7.60 -0.49
CA ASP A 107 -6.89 8.39 -1.08
C ASP A 107 -8.31 7.84 -0.80
N GLY A 108 -8.51 7.22 0.37
CA GLY A 108 -9.81 6.74 0.83
C GLY A 108 -10.40 5.66 -0.07
N ASN A 109 -11.63 5.85 -0.55
CA ASN A 109 -12.37 4.85 -1.32
C ASN A 109 -11.68 4.45 -2.62
N ARG A 110 -10.87 5.33 -3.23
CA ARG A 110 -10.12 5.02 -4.45
C ARG A 110 -9.06 3.95 -4.18
N GLY A 111 -8.23 4.14 -3.15
CA GLY A 111 -7.25 3.13 -2.77
C GLY A 111 -7.89 1.89 -2.19
N LEU A 112 -9.04 2.00 -1.52
CA LEU A 112 -9.79 0.83 -1.07
C LEU A 112 -10.22 -0.05 -2.25
N GLY A 113 -10.79 0.56 -3.30
CA GLY A 113 -11.16 -0.16 -4.52
C GLY A 113 -9.96 -0.85 -5.17
N MET A 114 -8.83 -0.15 -5.30
CA MET A 114 -7.59 -0.75 -5.82
C MET A 114 -7.06 -1.89 -4.94
N MET A 115 -7.13 -1.74 -3.62
CA MET A 115 -6.70 -2.75 -2.65
C MET A 115 -7.55 -4.02 -2.75
N LEU A 116 -8.87 -3.87 -2.91
CA LEU A 116 -9.82 -4.97 -3.08
C LEU A 116 -9.63 -5.69 -4.40
N ILE A 117 -9.36 -4.97 -5.50
CA ILE A 117 -9.06 -5.60 -6.81
C ILE A 117 -7.88 -6.57 -6.72
N VAL A 118 -6.89 -6.28 -5.87
CA VAL A 118 -5.69 -7.11 -5.71
C VAL A 118 -5.88 -8.18 -4.61
N GLU A 119 -6.84 -8.00 -3.71
CA GLU A 119 -7.17 -8.96 -2.66
C GLU A 119 -7.94 -10.17 -3.21
N LEU A 120 -8.78 -9.95 -4.24
CA LEU A 120 -9.60 -10.94 -4.93
C LEU A 120 -8.82 -11.74 -5.98
#